data_AF-A0A7S0XTM1-F1
#
_entry.id   AF-A0A7S0XTM1-F1
#
_cell.length_a   1.000
_cell.length_b   1.000
_cell.length_c   1.000
_cell.angle_alpha   90.00
_cell.angle_beta   90.00
_cell.angle_gamma   90.00
#
_symmetry.space_group_name_H-M   'P 1'
#
loop_
_entity.id
_entity.type
_entity.pdbx_description
1 polymer ?
#
loop_
_entity_poly.entity_id
_entity_poly.type
_entity_poly.pdbx_seq_one_letter_code
_entity_poly.pdbx_strand_id
1 'polypeptide(L)'
;GQALSKLDDAITYQHQYMENVSLTSQYPNFPIFFVAFSPDGTKLAFIEEASGVKLLDVDTLHVTHQLASTYGTKSVAFSPDGLIACAQYKRITLWNIFPG
;
A
#
# COMPACT_ATOMS: atom_id res chain seq x y z
N GLY A 1 22.99 -38.81 -5.44
CA GLY A 1 21.75 -39.59 -5.25
C GLY A 1 20.57 -38.64 -5.42
N GLN A 2 19.53 -39.05 -6.15
CA GLN A 2 18.41 -38.26 -6.73
C GLN A 2 17.75 -37.16 -5.88
N ALA A 3 18.03 -37.03 -4.59
CA ALA A 3 17.51 -35.97 -3.72
C ALA A 3 18.19 -34.60 -3.94
N LEU A 4 19.50 -34.56 -4.23
CA LEU A 4 20.23 -33.30 -4.45
C LEU A 4 19.93 -32.68 -5.83
N SER A 5 19.76 -33.51 -6.88
CA SER A 5 19.39 -33.01 -8.21
C SER A 5 17.97 -32.44 -8.24
N LYS A 6 17.04 -32.98 -7.44
CA LYS A 6 15.69 -32.42 -7.28
C LYS A 6 15.66 -31.11 -6.49
N LEU A 7 16.62 -30.89 -5.59
CA LEU A 7 16.74 -29.65 -4.83
C LEU A 7 17.27 -28.52 -5.72
N ASP A 8 18.25 -28.82 -6.57
CA ASP A 8 18.80 -27.86 -7.55
C ASP A 8 17.77 -27.50 -8.64
N ASP A 9 16.96 -28.46 -9.10
CA ASP A 9 15.87 -28.21 -10.06
C ASP A 9 14.71 -27.38 -9.44
N ALA A 10 14.42 -27.57 -8.14
CA ALA A 10 13.36 -26.82 -7.45
C ALA A 10 13.75 -25.35 -7.17
N ILE A 11 15.04 -25.08 -6.93
CA ILE A 11 15.56 -23.71 -6.75
C ILE A 11 15.67 -22.98 -8.10
N THR A 12 15.88 -23.71 -9.20
CA THR A 12 16.06 -23.13 -10.54
C THR A 12 14.74 -22.79 -11.26
N TYR A 13 13.59 -23.28 -10.80
CA TYR A 13 12.31 -23.15 -11.55
C TYR A 13 11.35 -22.03 -11.08
N GLN A 14 11.64 -21.28 -10.01
CA GLN A 14 10.70 -20.27 -9.51
C GLN A 14 11.29 -18.86 -9.36
N HIS A 15 12.15 -18.44 -10.29
CA HIS A 15 12.23 -17.02 -10.61
C HIS A 15 11.18 -16.68 -11.67
N GLN A 16 9.91 -16.81 -11.27
CA GLN A 16 8.85 -16.08 -11.96
C GLN A 16 9.24 -14.62 -11.94
N TYR A 17 9.37 -14.02 -13.13
CA TYR A 17 9.63 -12.59 -13.29
C TYR A 17 8.62 -11.85 -12.42
N MET A 18 9.10 -11.16 -11.37
CA MET A 18 8.25 -10.25 -10.62
C MET A 18 7.80 -9.17 -11.60
N GLU A 19 6.51 -9.18 -11.93
CA GLU A 19 5.94 -8.10 -12.72
C GLU A 19 5.93 -6.84 -11.85
N ASN A 20 6.68 -5.83 -12.27
CA ASN A 20 6.71 -4.55 -11.58
C ASN A 20 5.52 -3.71 -12.04
N VAL A 21 4.60 -3.46 -11.12
CA VAL A 21 3.53 -2.49 -11.29
C VAL A 21 3.95 -1.19 -10.61
N SER A 22 3.84 -0.06 -11.31
CA SER A 22 4.15 1.27 -10.76
C SER A 22 2.92 2.17 -10.80
N LEU A 23 2.68 2.88 -9.70
CA LEU A 23 1.68 3.93 -9.60
C LEU A 23 2.39 5.28 -9.56
N THR A 24 1.97 6.22 -10.40
CA THR A 24 2.51 7.58 -10.43
C THR A 24 1.46 8.56 -9.93
N SER A 25 1.91 9.55 -9.15
CA SER A 25 1.07 10.68 -8.72
C SER A 25 0.48 11.38 -9.94
N GLN A 26 -0.81 11.73 -9.87
CA GLN A 26 -1.44 12.58 -10.89
C GLN A 26 -0.88 14.02 -10.89
N TYR A 27 -0.15 14.39 -9.83
CA TYR A 27 0.54 15.66 -9.69
C TYR A 27 2.07 15.41 -9.73
N PRO A 28 2.73 15.57 -10.89
CA PRO A 28 4.11 15.12 -11.11
C PRO A 28 5.16 15.79 -10.21
N ASN A 29 4.82 16.93 -9.60
CA ASN A 29 5.69 17.65 -8.67
C ASN A 29 5.45 17.30 -7.20
N PHE A 30 4.56 16.34 -6.91
CA PHE A 30 4.17 15.98 -5.55
C PHE A 30 4.52 14.51 -5.27
N PRO A 31 5.55 14.27 -4.44
CA PRO A 31 6.02 12.93 -4.11
C PRO A 31 4.99 12.10 -3.34
N ILE A 32 5.16 10.77 -3.45
CA ILE A 32 4.53 9.76 -2.62
C ILE A 32 5.56 9.33 -1.57
N PHE A 33 5.23 9.45 -0.29
CA PHE A 33 6.22 9.26 0.79
C PHE A 33 6.06 7.98 1.60
N PHE A 34 4.83 7.49 1.76
CA PHE A 34 4.53 6.38 2.66
C PHE A 34 3.45 5.51 2.07
N VAL A 35 3.56 4.21 2.32
CA VAL A 35 2.61 3.19 1.87
C VAL A 35 2.35 2.21 3.00
N ALA A 36 1.14 1.66 3.06
CA ALA A 36 0.77 0.57 3.95
C ALA A 36 -0.25 -0.33 3.24
N PHE A 37 -0.05 -1.65 3.30
CA PHE A 37 -1.05 -2.61 2.85
C PHE A 37 -2.08 -2.87 3.96
N SER A 38 -3.32 -3.13 3.57
CA SER A 38 -4.30 -3.72 4.46
C SER A 38 -3.88 -5.13 4.88
N PRO A 39 -4.34 -5.64 6.05
CA PRO A 39 -3.97 -6.96 6.54
C PRO A 39 -4.36 -8.11 5.59
N ASP A 40 -5.45 -7.93 4.82
CA ASP A 40 -5.93 -8.86 3.80
C ASP A 40 -5.22 -8.69 2.45
N GLY A 41 -4.34 -7.70 2.30
CA GLY A 41 -3.60 -7.40 1.07
C GLY A 41 -4.43 -6.82 -0.08
N THR A 42 -5.75 -6.60 0.11
CA THR A 42 -6.62 -6.15 -0.98
C THR A 42 -6.57 -4.64 -1.21
N LYS A 43 -6.02 -3.88 -0.26
CA LYS A 43 -5.94 -2.42 -0.32
C LYS A 43 -4.55 -1.92 -0.02
N LEU A 44 -4.21 -0.79 -0.64
CA LEU A 44 -2.99 -0.03 -0.39
C LEU A 44 -3.38 1.40 0.01
N ALA A 45 -2.97 1.83 1.20
CA ALA A 45 -3.02 3.24 1.56
C ALA A 45 -1.67 3.88 1.24
N PHE A 46 -1.69 5.08 0.67
CA PHE A 46 -0.46 5.84 0.43
C PHE A 46 -0.69 7.34 0.62
N ILE A 47 0.39 8.06 0.92
CA ILE A 47 0.36 9.51 1.15
C ILE A 47 0.94 10.22 -0.06
N GLU A 48 0.12 11.06 -0.70
CA GLU A 48 0.51 12.00 -1.77
C GLU A 48 0.45 13.43 -1.20
N GLU A 49 1.55 14.18 -1.34
CA GLU A 49 1.67 15.51 -0.71
C GLU A 49 0.57 16.50 -1.13
N ALA A 50 0.12 16.44 -2.40
CA ALA A 50 -0.91 17.34 -2.91
C ALA A 50 -2.30 17.10 -2.33
N SER A 51 -2.64 15.84 -2.05
CA SER A 51 -4.04 15.42 -1.93
C SER A 51 -4.36 14.64 -0.65
N GLY A 52 -3.33 14.24 0.10
CA GLY A 52 -3.46 13.53 1.37
C GLY A 52 -3.31 12.03 1.23
N VAL A 53 -4.14 11.29 1.98
CA VAL A 53 -4.08 9.83 2.02
C VAL A 53 -5.04 9.28 0.97
N LYS A 54 -4.53 8.46 0.07
CA LYS A 54 -5.31 7.75 -0.94
C LYS A 54 -5.40 6.27 -0.57
N LEU A 55 -6.54 5.67 -0.88
CA LEU A 55 -6.78 4.24 -0.77
C LEU A 55 -6.96 3.66 -2.17
N LEU A 56 -6.15 2.66 -2.49
CA LEU A 56 -6.13 1.96 -3.76
C LEU A 56 -6.57 0.52 -3.57
N ASP A 57 -7.38 0.02 -4.49
CA ASP A 57 -7.67 -1.40 -4.65
C ASP A 57 -6.52 -2.07 -5.41
N VAL A 58 -5.93 -3.10 -4.84
CA VAL A 58 -4.67 -3.70 -5.35
C VAL A 58 -4.88 -4.45 -6.65
N ASP A 59 -6.03 -5.12 -6.82
CA ASP A 59 -6.33 -5.92 -8.01
C ASP A 59 -6.58 -5.04 -9.23
N THR A 60 -7.29 -3.93 -9.04
CA THR A 60 -7.67 -2.99 -10.12
C THR A 60 -6.71 -1.82 -10.29
N LEU A 61 -5.84 -1.58 -9.30
CA LEU A 61 -4.95 -0.42 -9.21
C LEU A 61 -5.68 0.93 -9.26
N HIS A 62 -6.94 0.94 -8.87
CA HIS A 62 -7.77 2.14 -8.87
C HIS A 62 -7.87 2.75 -7.47
N VAL A 63 -7.76 4.07 -7.40
CA VAL A 63 -8.01 4.82 -6.17
C VAL A 63 -9.51 4.77 -5.88
N THR A 64 -9.89 4.09 -4.80
CA THR A 64 -11.28 3.95 -4.38
C THR A 64 -11.72 5.08 -3.47
N HIS A 65 -10.80 5.61 -2.65
CA HIS A 65 -11.08 6.69 -1.71
C HIS A 65 -9.92 7.67 -1.65
N GLN A 66 -10.27 8.93 -1.45
CA GLN A 66 -9.34 9.97 -1.05
C GLN A 66 -9.77 10.48 0.33
N LEU A 67 -8.95 10.21 1.33
CA LEU A 67 -9.17 10.69 2.69
C LEU A 67 -8.60 12.11 2.77
N ALA A 68 -9.43 13.04 3.23
CA ALA A 68 -9.17 14.48 3.15
C ALA A 68 -7.76 14.86 3.64
N SER A 69 -7.17 15.81 2.91
CA SER A 69 -5.82 16.32 3.12
C SER A 69 -5.57 16.77 4.55
N THR A 70 -4.53 16.20 5.15
CA THR A 70 -3.89 16.79 6.31
C THR A 70 -2.46 17.08 5.94
N TYR A 71 -2.21 18.31 5.49
CA TYR A 71 -0.87 18.81 5.19
C TYR A 71 0.12 18.36 6.28
N GLY A 72 1.19 17.69 5.88
CA GLY A 72 2.18 17.16 6.82
C GLY A 72 1.83 15.81 7.47
N THR A 73 1.03 14.95 6.83
CA THR A 73 0.97 13.52 7.22
C THR A 73 2.36 12.89 7.10
N LYS A 74 2.78 12.18 8.16
CA LYS A 74 4.12 11.58 8.28
C LYS A 74 4.11 10.06 8.31
N SER A 75 2.94 9.44 8.48
CA SER A 75 2.81 7.99 8.50
C SER A 75 1.35 7.59 8.31
N VAL A 76 1.14 6.39 7.77
CA VAL A 76 -0.15 5.71 7.63
C VAL A 76 0.03 4.25 8.05
N ALA A 77 -0.98 3.70 8.72
CA ALA A 77 -1.01 2.29 9.11
C ALA A 77 -2.44 1.75 9.06
N PHE A 78 -2.58 0.48 8.69
CA PHE A 78 -3.82 -0.28 8.88
C PHE A 78 -3.78 -1.01 10.21
N SER A 79 -4.93 -1.06 10.88
CA SER A 79 -5.17 -2.00 11.96
C SER A 79 -5.64 -3.36 11.41
N PRO A 80 -5.55 -4.45 12.21
CA PRO A 80 -6.04 -5.77 11.81
C PRO A 80 -7.53 -5.83 11.45
N ASP A 81 -8.35 -4.97 12.06
CA ASP A 81 -9.79 -4.84 11.83
C ASP A 81 -10.14 -3.84 10.70
N GLY A 82 -9.14 -3.25 10.05
CA GLY A 82 -9.35 -2.47 8.84
C GLY A 82 -9.52 -0.96 9.03
N LEU A 83 -9.33 -0.43 10.24
CA LEU A 83 -9.19 1.02 10.46
C LEU A 83 -7.87 1.52 9.87
N ILE A 84 -7.88 2.76 9.38
CA ILE A 84 -6.67 3.46 8.94
C ILE A 84 -6.32 4.53 9.97
N ALA A 85 -5.09 4.49 10.48
CA ALA A 85 -4.52 5.53 11.33
C ALA A 85 -3.50 6.35 10.53
N CYS A 86 -3.61 7.69 10.58
CA CYS A 86 -2.59 8.57 10.01
C CYS A 86 -2.06 9.55 11.05
N ALA A 87 -0.74 9.56 11.20
CA ALA A 87 -0.03 10.48 12.07
C ALA A 87 0.28 11.78 11.33
N GLN A 88 -0.10 12.89 11.93
CA GLN A 88 0.24 14.25 11.49
C GLN A 88 1.01 14.95 12.60
N TYR A 89 1.46 16.17 12.34
CA TYR A 89 2.30 16.90 13.28
C TYR A 89 1.75 17.00 14.72
N LYS A 90 0.45 17.28 14.90
CA LYS A 90 -0.17 17.47 16.23
C LYS A 90 -1.42 16.62 16.47
N ARG A 91 -1.72 15.66 15.60
CA ARG A 91 -2.92 14.81 15.73
C ARG A 91 -2.75 13.48 15.03
N ILE A 92 -3.55 12.51 15.46
CA ILE A 92 -3.79 11.26 14.75
C ILE A 92 -5.25 11.30 14.30
N THR A 93 -5.49 11.00 13.02
CA THR A 93 -6.83 10.79 12.50
C THR A 93 -7.04 9.32 12.22
N LEU A 94 -8.21 8.81 12.61
CA LEU A 94 -8.66 7.46 12.34
C LEU A 94 -9.81 7.50 11.34
N TRP A 95 -9.79 6.63 10.33
CA TRP A 95 -10.91 6.42 9.42
C TRP A 95 -11.33 4.96 9.46
N ASN A 96 -12.64 4.74 9.54
CA ASN A 96 -13.21 3.44 9.22
C ASN A 96 -13.58 3.44 7.74
N ILE A 97 -12.98 2.53 6.99
CA ILE A 97 -13.23 2.35 5.55
C ILE A 97 -14.21 1.20 5.28
N PHE A 98 -14.62 0.48 6.32
CA PHE A 98 -15.66 -0.53 6.23
C PHE A 98 -16.97 0.06 6.81
N PRO A 99 -18.08 0.05 6.05
CA PRO A 99 -19.38 0.30 6.67
C PRO A 99 -19.60 -0.76 7.75
N GLY A 100 -20.03 -0.32 8.94
CA GLY A 100 -20.46 -1.22 10.01
C GLY A 100 -21.74 -1.98 9.67
#